data_AF-A0A418PZY9-F1
#
_entry.id   AF-A0A418PZY9-F1
#
_cell.length_a   1.000
_cell.length_b   1.000
_cell.length_c   1.000
_cell.angle_alpha   90.00
_cell.angle_beta   90.00
_cell.angle_gamma   90.00
#
_symmetry.space_group_name_H-M   'P 1'
#
loop_
_entity.id
_entity.type
_entity.pdbx_description
1 polymer ?
#
loop_
_entity_poly.entity_id
_entity_poly.type
_entity_poly.pdbx_seq_one_letter_code
_entity_poly.pdbx_strand_id
1 'polypeptide(L)'
;MTLRSPAALRTAAFFLLITTAPAFAQFGEPPVAEIEREDFFREGVAPVSKPAAHDVTVVYFYDYQCPACRQYTPSVEKALREDKRVRVIYRDVPIFGPRSEQAAKLAIASRYQGRHDAFHRALMTQKLPLDEPAIRAAADKAGVDWARLQKDAAAHSSEIAAQIARNLALHDAAGIAGTPAFIVNDSLADGALDYKGLKGEIADARAKIAKPETAPTPKASLDEAGNEAEAVANVMVGDEVVMVADENATPLFKPSASSEATKATGKSDTTSSRRPLFAGIAAALAAIAAVLLLRRRRTA
;
A
#
# COMPACT_ATOMS: atom_id res chain seq x y z
N MET A 1 -41.50 69.73 -24.82
CA MET A 1 -40.88 69.66 -26.16
C MET A 1 -39.80 70.73 -26.16
N THR A 2 -38.49 70.48 -26.18
CA THR A 2 -37.63 69.44 -26.79
C THR A 2 -36.29 69.40 -26.01
N LEU A 3 -35.85 68.22 -25.51
CA LEU A 3 -34.63 67.50 -25.95
C LEU A 3 -33.42 68.42 -26.19
N ARG A 4 -32.45 68.57 -25.28
CA ARG A 4 -31.40 67.62 -24.81
C ARG A 4 -30.48 67.14 -25.94
N SER A 5 -29.25 67.64 -25.96
CA SER A 5 -28.00 66.87 -26.21
C SER A 5 -26.82 67.58 -25.55
N PRO A 6 -26.01 66.89 -24.72
CA PRO A 6 -24.88 67.47 -24.01
C PRO A 6 -23.55 67.25 -24.74
N ALA A 7 -22.57 68.02 -24.31
CA ALA A 7 -21.23 68.16 -24.84
C ALA A 7 -20.34 66.92 -24.71
N ALA A 8 -19.57 66.71 -25.78
CA ALA A 8 -18.15 66.38 -25.83
C ALA A 8 -17.43 65.92 -24.53
N LEU A 9 -17.06 64.64 -24.55
CA LEU A 9 -15.67 64.14 -24.59
C LEU A 9 -14.64 64.78 -23.62
N ARG A 10 -14.22 64.00 -22.60
CA ARG A 10 -12.82 63.96 -22.14
C ARG A 10 -12.51 62.68 -21.33
N THR A 11 -11.96 61.72 -22.06
CA THR A 11 -10.91 60.75 -21.67
C THR A 11 -10.47 60.68 -20.21
N ALA A 12 -10.66 59.51 -19.61
CA ALA A 12 -9.66 58.88 -18.74
C ALA A 12 -9.85 57.36 -18.82
N ALA A 13 -9.07 56.70 -19.67
CA ALA A 13 -8.97 55.25 -19.70
C ALA A 13 -8.09 54.82 -18.53
N PHE A 14 -8.70 54.21 -17.51
CA PHE A 14 -7.99 53.48 -16.46
C PHE A 14 -8.27 51.99 -16.68
N PHE A 15 -7.50 51.37 -17.57
CA PHE A 15 -7.49 49.91 -17.71
C PHE A 15 -6.70 49.35 -16.53
N LEU A 16 -7.41 49.10 -15.42
CA LEU A 16 -6.89 48.30 -14.32
C LEU A 16 -6.89 46.84 -14.79
N LEU A 17 -5.75 46.40 -15.35
CA LEU A 17 -5.45 45.00 -15.60
C LEU A 17 -5.33 44.29 -14.25
N ILE A 18 -6.46 43.83 -13.71
CA ILE A 18 -6.47 42.85 -12.65
C ILE A 18 -6.05 41.53 -13.30
N THR A 19 -4.74 41.29 -13.35
CA THR A 19 -4.22 39.95 -13.58
C THR A 19 -4.58 39.12 -12.34
N THR A 20 -5.77 38.52 -12.33
CA THR A 20 -6.04 37.41 -11.41
C THR A 20 -5.17 36.25 -11.88
N ALA A 21 -3.92 36.22 -11.41
CA ALA A 21 -3.17 34.98 -11.41
C ALA A 21 -4.07 33.95 -10.70
N PRO A 22 -4.36 32.79 -11.30
CA PRO A 22 -4.95 31.72 -10.53
C PRO A 22 -3.98 31.47 -9.38
N ALA A 23 -4.45 31.70 -8.16
CA ALA A 23 -3.85 31.09 -6.99
C ALA A 23 -4.02 29.59 -7.19
N PHE A 24 -3.09 28.98 -7.93
CA PHE A 24 -2.76 27.59 -7.77
C PHE A 24 -2.22 27.50 -6.35
N ALA A 25 -3.19 27.36 -5.44
CA ALA A 25 -2.95 26.98 -4.08
C ALA A 25 -1.98 25.80 -4.15
N GLN A 26 -0.86 26.00 -3.48
CA GLN A 26 0.11 24.99 -3.17
C GLN A 26 -0.64 23.89 -2.41
N PHE A 27 -1.19 22.92 -3.13
CA PHE A 27 -1.38 21.59 -2.58
C PHE A 27 0.03 21.00 -2.45
N GLY A 28 0.78 21.50 -1.47
CA GLY A 28 1.87 20.73 -0.92
C GLY A 28 1.26 19.39 -0.54
N GLU A 29 1.80 18.31 -1.08
CA GLU A 29 1.46 16.98 -0.63
C GLU A 29 1.52 16.99 0.89
N PRO A 30 0.48 16.52 1.61
CA PRO A 30 0.60 16.41 3.05
C PRO A 30 1.87 15.61 3.31
N PRO A 31 2.76 16.06 4.22
CA PRO A 31 3.92 15.28 4.59
C PRO A 31 3.37 13.90 4.97
N VAL A 32 3.82 12.86 4.25
CA VAL A 32 3.56 11.49 4.67
C VAL A 32 4.16 11.42 6.06
N ALA A 33 3.30 11.49 7.08
CA ALA A 33 3.73 11.28 8.44
C ALA A 33 4.52 9.97 8.44
N GLU A 34 5.68 9.98 9.09
CA GLU A 34 6.53 8.81 9.18
C GLU A 34 5.69 7.62 9.64
N ILE A 35 5.74 6.52 8.87
CA ILE A 35 4.92 5.35 9.15
C ILE A 35 5.53 4.66 10.35
N GLU A 36 4.79 4.67 11.45
CA GLU A 36 5.21 4.04 12.68
C GLU A 36 4.71 2.60 12.76
N ARG A 37 5.36 1.83 13.62
CA ARG A 37 5.02 0.42 13.87
C ARG A 37 3.55 0.24 14.26
N GLU A 38 2.98 1.16 15.02
CA GLU A 38 1.60 1.11 15.50
C GLU A 38 0.59 1.21 14.35
N ASP A 39 0.92 1.88 13.24
CA ASP A 39 0.00 2.08 12.11
C ASP A 39 -0.39 0.77 11.42
N PHE A 40 0.48 -0.24 11.49
CA PHE A 40 0.18 -1.60 11.03
C PHE A 40 -0.96 -2.25 11.82
N PHE A 41 -1.12 -1.89 13.10
CA PHE A 41 -2.05 -2.52 14.04
C PHE A 41 -3.34 -1.72 14.31
N ARG A 42 -3.47 -0.51 13.77
CA ARG A 42 -4.61 0.39 14.01
C ARG A 42 -5.96 -0.19 13.56
N GLU A 43 -6.93 -0.15 14.46
CA GLU A 43 -8.33 -0.51 14.19
C GLU A 43 -9.10 0.62 13.50
N GLY A 44 -10.29 0.30 12.96
CA GLY A 44 -11.19 1.26 12.32
C GLY A 44 -10.80 1.64 10.89
N VAL A 45 -9.54 1.42 10.52
CA VAL A 45 -9.01 1.73 9.19
C VAL A 45 -9.08 0.54 8.25
N ALA A 46 -9.02 -0.69 8.76
CA ALA A 46 -9.04 -1.92 7.97
C ALA A 46 -10.03 -2.94 8.55
N PRO A 47 -10.57 -3.87 7.76
CA PRO A 47 -11.35 -4.99 8.28
C PRO A 47 -10.53 -5.81 9.27
N VAL A 48 -11.14 -6.12 10.42
CA VAL A 48 -10.52 -6.89 11.49
C VAL A 48 -11.43 -8.05 11.85
N SER A 49 -10.88 -9.27 11.85
CA SER A 49 -11.50 -10.42 12.51
C SER A 49 -10.87 -10.54 13.89
N LYS A 50 -11.65 -10.25 14.94
CA LYS A 50 -11.17 -10.30 16.32
C LYS A 50 -12.06 -11.17 17.21
N PRO A 51 -11.48 -12.10 17.98
CA PRO A 51 -12.18 -12.77 19.08
C PRO A 51 -12.37 -11.80 20.26
N ALA A 52 -13.19 -12.19 21.24
CA ALA A 52 -13.46 -11.39 22.44
C ALA A 52 -12.19 -11.07 23.26
N ALA A 53 -11.20 -11.97 23.22
CA ALA A 53 -9.87 -11.76 23.79
C ALA A 53 -8.82 -12.35 22.83
N HIS A 54 -7.70 -11.65 22.65
CA HIS A 54 -6.59 -12.08 21.81
C HIS A 54 -5.25 -11.79 22.50
N ASP A 55 -4.22 -12.57 22.19
CA ASP A 55 -2.84 -12.36 22.62
C ASP A 55 -1.85 -12.16 21.46
N VAL A 56 -2.22 -12.58 20.25
CA VAL A 56 -1.43 -12.41 19.04
C VAL A 56 -2.24 -11.65 18.00
N THR A 57 -1.60 -10.69 17.34
CA THR A 57 -2.16 -10.01 16.17
C THR A 57 -1.37 -10.38 14.92
N VAL A 58 -2.11 -10.81 13.89
CA VAL A 58 -1.59 -11.08 12.55
C VAL A 58 -2.09 -9.98 11.61
N VAL A 59 -1.17 -9.25 10.99
CA VAL A 59 -1.48 -8.39 9.84
C VAL A 59 -1.26 -9.21 8.58
N TYR A 60 -2.28 -9.32 7.74
CA TYR A 60 -2.24 -10.10 6.51
C TYR A 60 -2.35 -9.19 5.29
N PHE A 61 -1.26 -9.07 4.52
CA PHE A 61 -1.23 -8.35 3.25
C PHE A 61 -1.54 -9.30 2.09
N TYR A 62 -2.53 -8.96 1.27
CA TYR A 62 -3.00 -9.85 0.20
C TYR A 62 -3.64 -9.12 -0.99
N ASP A 63 -3.73 -9.85 -2.10
CA ASP A 63 -4.50 -9.47 -3.29
C ASP A 63 -5.42 -10.65 -3.70
N TYR A 64 -6.68 -10.37 -4.03
CA TYR A 64 -7.65 -11.37 -4.48
C TYR A 64 -7.32 -12.02 -5.84
N GLN A 65 -6.50 -11.38 -6.66
CA GLN A 65 -6.02 -11.90 -7.95
C GLN A 65 -4.68 -12.63 -7.82
N CYS A 66 -4.00 -12.57 -6.67
CA CYS A 66 -2.72 -13.24 -6.45
C CYS A 66 -2.90 -14.77 -6.32
N PRO A 67 -2.26 -15.59 -7.17
CA PRO A 67 -2.37 -17.05 -7.10
C PRO A 67 -1.91 -17.64 -5.76
N ALA A 68 -0.80 -17.12 -5.21
CA ALA A 68 -0.28 -17.56 -3.91
C ALA A 68 -1.23 -17.19 -2.77
N CYS A 69 -1.81 -15.98 -2.76
CA CYS A 69 -2.81 -15.61 -1.77
C CYS A 69 -3.98 -16.60 -1.75
N ARG A 70 -4.50 -16.97 -2.92
CA ARG A 70 -5.62 -17.92 -3.06
C ARG A 70 -5.25 -19.33 -2.60
N GLN A 71 -4.02 -19.77 -2.88
CA GLN A 71 -3.52 -21.09 -2.45
C GLN A 71 -3.36 -21.19 -0.93
N TYR A 72 -2.88 -20.12 -0.28
CA TYR A 72 -2.49 -20.15 1.13
C TYR A 72 -3.54 -19.57 2.09
N THR A 73 -4.50 -18.77 1.63
CA THR A 73 -5.63 -18.27 2.47
C THR A 73 -6.36 -19.38 3.22
N PRO A 74 -6.65 -20.57 2.65
CA PRO A 74 -7.28 -21.66 3.41
C PRO A 74 -6.48 -22.10 4.65
N SER A 75 -5.14 -22.01 4.60
CA SER A 75 -4.25 -22.29 5.72
C SER A 75 -4.36 -21.21 6.80
N VAL A 76 -4.41 -19.94 6.40
CA VAL A 76 -4.66 -18.80 7.30
C VAL A 76 -5.99 -19.00 8.01
N GLU A 77 -7.06 -19.19 7.26
CA GLU A 77 -8.41 -19.40 7.81
C GLU A 77 -8.48 -20.63 8.73
N LYS A 78 -7.72 -21.70 8.44
CA LYS A 78 -7.63 -22.86 9.32
C LYS A 78 -6.97 -22.50 10.66
N ALA A 79 -5.84 -21.79 10.64
CA ALA A 79 -5.15 -21.37 11.85
C ALA A 79 -6.07 -20.52 12.74
N LEU A 80 -6.79 -19.56 12.16
CA LEU A 80 -7.73 -18.70 12.89
C LEU A 80 -8.96 -19.43 13.42
N ARG A 81 -9.41 -20.48 12.72
CA ARG A 81 -10.51 -21.32 13.21
C ARG A 81 -10.11 -22.12 14.42
N GLU A 82 -8.89 -22.64 14.46
CA GLU A 82 -8.41 -23.47 15.57
C GLU A 82 -7.92 -22.63 16.76
N ASP A 83 -7.39 -21.44 16.50
CA ASP A 83 -6.84 -20.56 17.52
C ASP A 83 -7.72 -19.34 17.77
N LYS A 84 -8.58 -19.43 18.79
CA LYS A 84 -9.54 -18.38 19.15
C LYS A 84 -8.92 -17.21 19.91
N ARG A 85 -7.59 -17.14 20.01
CA ARG A 85 -6.86 -16.03 20.66
C ARG A 85 -6.04 -15.21 19.67
N VAL A 86 -6.23 -15.44 18.37
CA VAL A 86 -5.57 -14.67 17.31
C VAL A 86 -6.53 -13.63 16.75
N ARG A 87 -6.06 -12.39 16.68
CA ARG A 87 -6.69 -11.28 15.94
C ARG A 87 -6.06 -11.17 14.56
N VAL A 88 -6.85 -10.90 13.53
CA VAL A 88 -6.36 -10.65 12.17
C VAL A 88 -6.80 -9.30 11.64
N ILE A 89 -5.84 -8.57 11.07
CA ILE A 89 -6.07 -7.32 10.36
C ILE A 89 -5.82 -7.58 8.87
N TYR A 90 -6.85 -7.39 8.06
CA TYR A 90 -6.80 -7.63 6.63
C TYR A 90 -6.33 -6.37 5.89
N ARG A 91 -5.26 -6.47 5.11
CA ARG A 91 -4.66 -5.37 4.35
C ARG A 91 -4.69 -5.70 2.85
N ASP A 92 -5.73 -5.24 2.17
CA ASP A 92 -5.82 -5.34 0.72
C ASP A 92 -4.73 -4.51 0.04
N VAL A 93 -3.93 -5.16 -0.81
CA VAL A 93 -2.82 -4.59 -1.61
C VAL A 93 -3.08 -4.95 -3.09
N PRO A 94 -3.97 -4.21 -3.78
CA PRO A 94 -4.43 -4.57 -5.12
C PRO A 94 -3.41 -4.20 -6.21
N ILE A 95 -2.35 -5.01 -6.37
CA ILE A 95 -1.22 -4.79 -7.28
C ILE A 95 -1.32 -5.55 -8.62
N PHE A 96 -2.30 -6.44 -8.78
CA PHE A 96 -2.53 -7.20 -10.02
C PHE A 96 -3.50 -6.52 -11.00
N GLY A 97 -3.67 -5.20 -10.89
CA GLY A 97 -4.40 -4.36 -11.84
C GLY A 97 -5.89 -4.12 -11.52
N PRO A 98 -6.69 -3.64 -12.48
CA PRO A 98 -8.03 -3.09 -12.20
C PRO A 98 -9.01 -4.07 -11.55
N ARG A 99 -8.88 -5.37 -11.84
CA ARG A 99 -9.73 -6.41 -11.22
C ARG A 99 -9.41 -6.58 -9.73
N SER A 100 -8.13 -6.46 -9.33
CA SER A 100 -7.73 -6.46 -7.93
C SER A 100 -8.32 -5.28 -7.19
N GLU A 101 -8.24 -4.09 -7.78
CA GLU A 101 -8.81 -2.89 -7.18
C GLU A 101 -10.31 -3.00 -7.00
N GLN A 102 -11.03 -3.51 -8.01
CA GLN A 102 -12.47 -3.71 -7.92
C GLN A 102 -12.84 -4.71 -6.83
N ALA A 103 -12.12 -5.84 -6.76
CA ALA A 103 -12.35 -6.86 -5.74
C ALA A 103 -12.07 -6.31 -4.32
N ALA A 104 -10.96 -5.59 -4.13
CA ALA A 104 -10.61 -4.95 -2.86
C ALA A 104 -11.66 -3.91 -2.44
N LYS A 105 -12.09 -3.03 -3.35
CA LYS A 105 -13.12 -2.02 -3.07
C LYS A 105 -14.42 -2.67 -2.59
N LEU A 106 -14.87 -3.71 -3.27
CA LEU A 106 -16.10 -4.42 -2.90
C LEU A 106 -15.92 -5.25 -1.62
N ALA A 107 -14.77 -5.88 -1.42
CA ALA A 107 -14.47 -6.58 -0.18
C ALA A 107 -14.58 -5.64 1.03
N ILE A 108 -13.89 -4.50 0.99
CA ILE A 108 -13.92 -3.50 2.05
C ILE A 108 -15.36 -3.00 2.27
N ALA A 109 -16.11 -2.69 1.20
CA ALA A 109 -17.49 -2.25 1.30
C ALA A 109 -18.41 -3.27 1.99
N SER A 110 -18.16 -4.58 1.86
CA SER A 110 -18.99 -5.60 2.49
C SER A 110 -18.96 -5.56 4.04
N ARG A 111 -18.02 -4.83 4.64
CA ARG A 111 -17.99 -4.57 6.09
C ARG A 111 -19.24 -3.82 6.57
N TYR A 112 -19.84 -2.98 5.73
CA TYR A 112 -21.08 -2.25 6.05
C TYR A 112 -22.31 -3.15 6.16
N GLN A 113 -22.18 -4.41 5.72
CA GLN A 113 -23.18 -5.46 5.91
C GLN A 113 -22.79 -6.46 7.01
N GLY A 114 -21.63 -6.28 7.66
CA GLY A 114 -21.08 -7.24 8.63
C GLY A 114 -20.64 -8.56 7.99
N ARG A 115 -20.33 -8.55 6.68
CA ARG A 115 -20.08 -9.77 5.89
C ARG A 115 -18.66 -9.87 5.32
N HIS A 116 -17.74 -9.00 5.74
CA HIS A 116 -16.37 -8.96 5.24
C HIS A 116 -15.69 -10.33 5.23
N ASP A 117 -15.60 -11.00 6.39
CA ASP A 117 -14.89 -12.29 6.48
C ASP A 117 -15.49 -13.37 5.57
N ALA A 118 -16.82 -13.40 5.46
CA ALA A 118 -17.52 -14.34 4.59
C ALA A 118 -17.22 -14.04 3.11
N PHE A 119 -17.24 -12.76 2.74
CA PHE A 119 -17.00 -12.34 1.36
C PHE A 119 -15.52 -12.47 0.96
N HIS A 120 -14.59 -12.12 1.85
CA HIS A 120 -13.16 -12.36 1.68
C HIS A 120 -12.88 -13.83 1.37
N ARG A 121 -13.39 -14.76 2.19
CA ARG A 121 -13.26 -16.21 1.93
C ARG A 121 -13.88 -16.61 0.59
N ALA A 122 -15.05 -16.07 0.26
CA ALA A 122 -15.72 -16.40 -0.99
C ALA A 122 -14.88 -15.93 -2.20
N LEU A 123 -14.39 -14.70 -2.21
CA LEU A 123 -13.53 -14.15 -3.25
C LEU A 123 -12.25 -14.96 -3.44
N MET A 124 -11.58 -15.31 -2.33
CA MET A 124 -10.34 -16.11 -2.35
C MET A 124 -10.54 -17.53 -2.88
N THR A 125 -11.77 -18.05 -2.90
CA THR A 125 -12.10 -19.39 -3.43
C THR A 125 -12.74 -19.38 -4.83
N GLN A 126 -13.00 -18.21 -5.41
CA GLN A 126 -13.55 -18.10 -6.76
C GLN A 126 -12.56 -18.48 -7.87
N LYS A 127 -13.06 -18.65 -9.09
CA LYS A 127 -12.17 -18.81 -10.25
C LYS A 127 -11.59 -17.45 -10.67
N LEU A 128 -10.37 -17.48 -11.20
CA LEU A 128 -9.77 -16.32 -11.87
C LEU A 128 -10.17 -16.31 -13.36
N PRO A 129 -10.23 -15.13 -14.00
CA PRO A 129 -10.10 -13.81 -13.39
C PRO A 129 -11.34 -13.43 -12.55
N LEU A 130 -11.18 -12.56 -11.54
CA LEU A 130 -12.30 -11.97 -10.80
C LEU A 130 -12.94 -10.85 -11.65
N ASP A 131 -13.78 -11.26 -12.58
CA ASP A 131 -14.73 -10.38 -13.24
C ASP A 131 -16.01 -10.21 -12.40
N GLU A 132 -16.90 -9.32 -12.85
CA GLU A 132 -18.14 -9.03 -12.12
C GLU A 132 -19.00 -10.29 -11.86
N PRO A 133 -19.22 -11.21 -12.81
CA PRO A 133 -19.91 -12.47 -12.53
C PRO A 133 -19.26 -13.30 -11.42
N ALA A 134 -17.94 -13.45 -11.42
CA ALA A 134 -17.23 -14.20 -10.38
C ALA A 134 -17.36 -13.51 -9.00
N ILE A 135 -17.23 -12.19 -8.95
CA ILE A 135 -17.40 -11.40 -7.72
C ILE A 135 -18.84 -11.49 -7.20
N ARG A 136 -19.83 -11.42 -8.08
CA ARG A 136 -21.25 -11.58 -7.71
C ARG A 136 -21.53 -12.98 -7.17
N ALA A 137 -20.99 -14.02 -7.78
CA ALA A 137 -21.10 -15.39 -7.26
C ALA A 137 -20.45 -15.53 -5.86
N ALA A 138 -19.36 -14.81 -5.59
CA ALA A 138 -18.80 -14.73 -4.24
C ALA A 138 -19.73 -13.99 -3.26
N ALA A 139 -20.39 -12.92 -3.69
CA ALA A 139 -21.33 -12.17 -2.86
C ALA A 139 -22.54 -13.04 -2.48
N ASP A 140 -23.11 -13.76 -3.45
CA ASP A 140 -24.21 -14.71 -3.23
C ASP A 140 -23.81 -15.81 -2.23
N LYS A 141 -22.62 -16.41 -2.41
CA LYS A 141 -22.07 -17.43 -1.48
C LYS A 141 -21.86 -16.88 -0.05
N ALA A 142 -21.51 -15.60 0.07
CA ALA A 142 -21.25 -14.95 1.35
C ALA A 142 -22.52 -14.40 2.02
N GLY A 143 -23.67 -14.42 1.34
CA GLY A 143 -24.90 -13.78 1.80
C GLY A 143 -24.78 -12.26 1.85
N VAL A 144 -24.04 -11.66 0.92
CA VAL A 144 -23.91 -10.22 0.73
C VAL A 144 -25.00 -9.76 -0.25
N ASP A 145 -25.78 -8.75 0.12
CA ASP A 145 -26.72 -8.12 -0.81
C ASP A 145 -25.92 -7.33 -1.84
N TRP A 146 -25.98 -7.78 -3.10
CA TRP A 146 -25.21 -7.21 -4.20
C TRP A 146 -25.57 -5.74 -4.48
N ALA A 147 -26.86 -5.40 -4.50
CA ALA A 147 -27.30 -4.05 -4.81
C ALA A 147 -26.92 -3.08 -3.69
N ARG A 148 -27.03 -3.52 -2.43
CA ARG A 148 -26.54 -2.76 -1.28
C ARG A 148 -25.01 -2.64 -1.31
N LEU A 149 -24.29 -3.70 -1.67
CA LEU A 149 -22.82 -3.68 -1.76
C LEU A 149 -22.33 -2.61 -2.72
N GLN A 150 -22.94 -2.52 -3.91
CA GLN A 150 -22.60 -1.51 -4.90
C GLN A 150 -22.88 -0.08 -4.39
N LYS A 151 -24.01 0.11 -3.68
CA LYS A 151 -24.35 1.41 -3.05
C LYS A 151 -23.36 1.79 -1.95
N ASP A 152 -23.04 0.85 -1.05
CA ASP A 152 -22.09 1.07 0.05
C ASP A 152 -20.69 1.38 -0.51
N ALA A 153 -20.25 0.67 -1.56
CA ALA A 153 -18.98 0.94 -2.23
C ALA A 153 -18.93 2.34 -2.86
N ALA A 154 -20.03 2.81 -3.45
CA ALA A 154 -20.11 4.16 -4.01
C ALA A 154 -20.15 5.24 -2.92
N ALA A 155 -21.00 5.05 -1.90
CA ALA A 155 -21.20 6.00 -0.80
C ALA A 155 -19.93 6.20 0.05
N HIS A 156 -19.11 5.15 0.20
CA HIS A 156 -17.87 5.19 0.98
C HIS A 156 -16.61 5.17 0.11
N SER A 157 -16.71 5.52 -1.17
CA SER A 157 -15.62 5.39 -2.14
C SER A 157 -14.33 6.10 -1.75
N SER A 158 -14.41 7.33 -1.21
CA SER A 158 -13.23 8.08 -0.76
C SER A 158 -12.53 7.43 0.43
N GLU A 159 -13.30 6.94 1.41
CA GLU A 159 -12.77 6.25 2.58
C GLU A 159 -12.11 4.92 2.20
N ILE A 160 -12.75 4.15 1.33
CA ILE A 160 -12.23 2.89 0.79
C ILE A 160 -10.94 3.13 0.00
N ALA A 161 -10.91 4.15 -0.86
CA ALA A 161 -9.70 4.51 -1.61
C ALA A 161 -8.56 4.92 -0.69
N ALA A 162 -8.84 5.74 0.33
CA ALA A 162 -7.84 6.14 1.32
C ALA A 162 -7.33 4.96 2.14
N GLN A 163 -8.18 3.98 2.44
CA GLN A 163 -7.76 2.74 3.09
C GLN A 163 -6.81 1.92 2.21
N ILE A 164 -7.15 1.72 0.93
CA ILE A 164 -6.29 1.00 -0.01
C ILE A 164 -4.93 1.70 -0.15
N ALA A 165 -4.93 3.04 -0.29
CA ALA A 165 -3.71 3.83 -0.37
C ALA A 165 -2.84 3.67 0.89
N ARG A 166 -3.45 3.70 2.09
CA ARG A 166 -2.74 3.44 3.34
C ARG A 166 -2.17 2.03 3.42
N ASN A 167 -2.89 1.01 2.95
CA ASN A 167 -2.40 -0.36 2.95
C ASN A 167 -1.18 -0.53 2.02
N LEU A 168 -1.18 0.14 0.87
CA LEU A 168 -0.03 0.20 -0.05
C LEU A 168 1.16 0.90 0.61
N ALA A 169 0.95 2.05 1.25
CA ALA A 169 2.02 2.76 1.95
C ALA A 169 2.62 1.93 3.10
N LEU A 170 1.79 1.22 3.88
CA LEU A 170 2.26 0.29 4.92
C LEU A 170 3.04 -0.88 4.34
N HIS A 171 2.57 -1.44 3.22
CA HIS A 171 3.27 -2.52 2.51
C HIS A 171 4.67 -2.08 2.08
N ASP A 172 4.78 -0.90 1.48
CA ASP A 172 6.04 -0.36 0.99
C ASP A 172 6.98 0.03 2.13
N ALA A 173 6.45 0.65 3.20
CA ALA A 173 7.22 1.03 4.39
C ALA A 173 7.77 -0.18 5.16
N ALA A 174 7.09 -1.33 5.10
CA ALA A 174 7.60 -2.58 5.67
C ALA A 174 8.63 -3.29 4.76
N GLY A 175 8.93 -2.75 3.57
CA GLY A 175 9.84 -3.35 2.62
C GLY A 175 9.32 -4.67 2.01
N ILE A 176 8.00 -4.85 1.98
CA ILE A 176 7.38 -6.08 1.47
C ILE A 176 7.43 -6.07 -0.06
N ALA A 177 7.96 -7.14 -0.66
CA ALA A 177 8.12 -7.19 -2.11
C ALA A 177 6.85 -7.64 -2.86
N GLY A 178 5.91 -8.30 -2.18
CA GLY A 178 4.67 -8.76 -2.80
C GLY A 178 3.69 -9.40 -1.83
N THR A 179 2.72 -10.12 -2.40
CA THR A 179 1.66 -10.78 -1.63
C THR A 179 1.64 -12.29 -1.88
N PRO A 180 1.29 -13.13 -0.89
CA PRO A 180 0.94 -12.77 0.49
C PRO A 180 2.14 -12.41 1.36
N ALA A 181 1.93 -11.58 2.39
CA ALA A 181 2.90 -11.33 3.45
C ALA A 181 2.20 -11.20 4.80
N PHE A 182 2.92 -11.49 5.88
CA PHE A 182 2.37 -11.55 7.24
C PHE A 182 3.26 -10.81 8.23
N ILE A 183 2.64 -10.00 9.08
CA ILE A 183 3.28 -9.50 10.30
C ILE A 183 2.61 -10.16 11.49
N VAL A 184 3.37 -10.92 12.28
CA VAL A 184 2.90 -11.57 13.51
C VAL A 184 3.58 -10.91 14.69
N ASN A 185 2.88 -9.97 15.33
CA ASN A 185 3.45 -9.04 16.32
C ASN A 185 4.77 -8.40 15.82
N ASP A 186 5.94 -8.88 16.24
CA ASP A 186 7.26 -8.32 15.91
C ASP A 186 7.95 -8.95 14.70
N SER A 187 7.38 -10.04 14.17
CA SER A 187 7.95 -10.84 13.09
C SER A 187 7.28 -10.52 11.75
N LEU A 188 8.07 -10.23 10.72
CA LEU A 188 7.64 -10.08 9.33
C LEU A 188 8.02 -11.33 8.53
N ALA A 189 7.03 -12.04 8.01
CA ALA A 189 7.18 -13.04 6.98
C ALA A 189 6.78 -12.45 5.62
N ASP A 190 7.77 -12.05 4.83
CA ASP A 190 7.57 -11.66 3.43
C ASP A 190 7.45 -12.92 2.57
N GLY A 191 6.21 -13.30 2.25
CA GLY A 191 5.88 -14.49 1.50
C GLY A 191 4.79 -15.37 2.12
N ALA A 192 4.46 -16.45 1.41
CA ALA A 192 3.41 -17.37 1.79
C ALA A 192 3.78 -18.22 3.00
N LEU A 193 2.89 -18.23 4.00
CA LEU A 193 2.94 -19.17 5.11
C LEU A 193 1.86 -20.24 4.93
N ASP A 194 2.27 -21.51 4.97
CA ASP A 194 1.33 -22.61 5.14
C ASP A 194 0.81 -22.68 6.58
N TYR A 195 -0.10 -23.61 6.83
CA TYR A 195 -0.72 -23.75 8.15
C TYR A 195 0.31 -24.04 9.25
N LYS A 196 1.38 -24.79 8.95
CA LYS A 196 2.43 -25.10 9.93
C LYS A 196 3.29 -23.87 10.20
N GLY A 197 3.69 -23.15 9.15
CA GLY A 197 4.47 -21.92 9.24
C GLY A 197 3.75 -20.85 10.05
N LEU A 198 2.49 -20.57 9.73
CA LEU A 198 1.71 -19.58 10.48
C LEU A 198 1.53 -19.96 11.95
N LYS A 199 1.31 -21.25 12.26
CA LYS A 199 1.27 -21.71 13.66
C LYS A 199 2.62 -21.57 14.38
N GLY A 200 3.72 -21.77 13.67
CA GLY A 200 5.07 -21.52 14.20
C GLY A 200 5.23 -20.07 14.61
N GLU A 201 4.95 -19.13 13.70
CA GLU A 201 5.04 -17.69 13.99
C GLU A 201 4.14 -17.26 15.16
N ILE A 202 2.92 -17.79 15.25
CA ILE A 202 2.01 -17.51 16.38
C ILE A 202 2.60 -18.05 17.69
N ALA A 203 3.16 -19.26 17.68
CA ALA A 203 3.76 -19.86 18.87
C ALA A 203 4.99 -19.07 19.34
N ASP A 204 5.85 -18.65 18.41
CA ASP A 204 7.04 -17.85 18.70
C ASP A 204 6.66 -16.48 19.25
N ALA A 205 5.65 -15.82 18.67
CA ALA A 205 5.12 -14.56 19.19
C ALA A 205 4.62 -14.70 20.64
N ARG A 206 3.93 -15.80 20.97
CA ARG A 206 3.48 -16.06 22.36
C ARG A 206 4.63 -16.35 23.31
N ALA A 207 5.64 -17.08 22.86
CA ALA A 207 6.81 -17.37 23.68
C ALA A 207 7.53 -16.08 24.10
N LYS A 208 7.61 -15.10 23.19
CA LYS A 208 8.16 -13.76 23.47
C LYS A 208 7.27 -12.93 24.41
N ILE A 209 5.95 -13.03 24.31
CA ILE A 209 5.04 -12.37 25.27
C ILE A 209 5.22 -12.97 26.67
N ALA A 210 5.33 -14.30 26.77
CA ALA A 210 5.48 -15.01 28.04
C ALA A 210 6.85 -14.79 28.71
N LYS A 211 7.86 -14.42 27.92
CA LYS A 211 9.21 -14.06 28.37
C LYS A 211 9.52 -12.65 27.86
N PRO A 212 8.97 -11.58 28.48
CA PRO A 212 9.36 -10.23 28.10
C PRO A 212 10.89 -10.19 28.17
N GLU A 213 11.51 -9.98 27.01
CA GLU A 213 12.96 -9.88 26.89
C GLU A 213 13.38 -8.83 27.92
N THR A 214 14.19 -9.22 28.91
CA THR A 214 14.76 -8.27 29.86
C THR A 214 15.53 -7.27 29.03
N ALA A 215 14.94 -6.08 28.84
CA ALA A 215 15.56 -5.00 28.10
C ALA A 215 16.99 -4.83 28.60
N PRO A 216 17.98 -4.66 27.71
CA PRO A 216 19.30 -4.28 28.16
C PRO A 216 19.14 -2.98 28.97
N THR A 217 19.47 -3.06 30.26
CA THR A 217 19.53 -1.90 31.13
C THR A 217 20.37 -0.84 30.41
N PRO A 218 19.86 0.39 30.22
CA PRO A 218 20.70 1.47 29.72
C PRO A 218 21.91 1.54 30.65
N LYS A 219 23.11 1.28 30.12
CA LYS A 219 24.31 1.66 30.84
C LYS A 219 24.23 3.16 30.99
N ALA A 220 24.00 3.61 32.22
CA ALA A 220 24.36 4.95 32.61
C ALA A 220 25.88 5.08 32.36
N SER A 221 26.24 5.77 31.28
CA SER A 221 27.55 6.38 31.13
C SER A 221 27.28 7.82 30.71
N LEU A 222 27.32 8.69 31.71
CA LEU A 222 27.69 10.09 31.56
C LEU A 222 29.11 10.11 30.95
N ASP A 223 29.31 10.91 29.92
CA ASP A 223 30.63 11.43 29.56
C ASP A 223 30.68 12.95 29.82
N GLU A 224 31.69 13.34 30.60
CA GLU A 224 31.95 14.68 31.10
C GLU A 224 32.56 15.60 30.03
N ALA A 225 31.91 15.79 28.88
CA ALA A 225 32.51 16.60 27.82
C ALA A 225 31.54 17.44 26.96
N GLY A 226 30.32 17.72 27.45
CA GLY A 226 29.34 18.66 26.89
C GLY A 226 29.71 19.34 25.55
N ASN A 227 29.50 18.65 24.43
CA ASN A 227 29.66 19.23 23.11
C ASN A 227 28.46 18.85 22.22
N GLU A 228 27.91 19.86 21.54
CA GLU A 228 26.79 19.72 20.62
C GLU A 228 27.25 19.02 19.34
N ALA A 229 26.51 18.00 18.90
CA ALA A 229 26.67 17.44 17.58
C ALA A 229 25.63 18.08 16.64
N GLU A 230 26.03 19.16 15.96
CA GLU A 230 25.45 19.54 14.68
C GLU A 230 25.96 18.58 13.58
N ALA A 231 25.04 18.08 12.75
CA ALA A 231 25.17 18.10 11.30
C ALA A 231 23.90 17.54 10.64
N VAL A 232 22.95 18.42 10.32
CA VAL A 232 21.98 18.18 9.24
C VAL A 232 22.60 18.70 7.94
N ALA A 233 22.95 17.81 7.03
CA ALA A 233 23.34 18.17 5.68
C ALA A 233 22.15 17.95 4.74
N ASN A 234 21.52 19.04 4.31
CA ASN A 234 20.60 19.03 3.17
C ASN A 234 21.44 18.96 1.89
N VAL A 235 21.22 17.93 1.06
CA VAL A 235 21.72 17.90 -0.32
C VAL A 235 20.55 18.11 -1.26
N MET A 236 20.53 19.25 -1.95
CA MET A 236 19.68 19.49 -3.12
C MET A 236 20.33 18.86 -4.35
N VAL A 237 19.58 18.02 -5.09
CA VAL A 237 19.90 17.67 -6.48
C VAL A 237 18.64 17.84 -7.33
N GLY A 238 18.49 19.01 -7.97
CA GLY A 238 17.50 19.26 -9.02
C GLY A 238 16.02 19.17 -8.60
N ASP A 239 15.13 19.54 -9.53
CA ASP A 239 13.67 19.65 -9.32
C ASP A 239 12.93 18.29 -9.25
N GLU A 240 13.59 17.20 -8.84
CA GLU A 240 12.99 15.87 -8.77
C GLU A 240 13.33 15.18 -7.45
N VAL A 241 12.32 14.88 -6.63
CA VAL A 241 12.46 14.11 -5.39
C VAL A 241 12.62 12.64 -5.75
N VAL A 242 13.84 12.12 -5.63
CA VAL A 242 14.11 10.68 -5.65
C VAL A 242 14.05 10.19 -4.21
N MET A 243 13.12 9.27 -3.91
CA MET A 243 13.15 8.53 -2.65
C MET A 243 14.43 7.68 -2.62
N VAL A 244 15.42 8.12 -1.87
CA VAL A 244 16.56 7.29 -1.48
C VAL A 244 16.16 6.63 -0.18
N ALA A 245 15.93 5.32 -0.21
CA ALA A 245 15.80 4.54 1.01
C ALA A 245 17.10 4.69 1.80
N ASP A 246 17.03 5.14 3.05
CA ASP A 246 18.19 5.14 3.94
C ASP A 246 18.57 3.68 4.22
N GLU A 247 19.68 3.24 3.62
CA GLU A 247 20.19 1.87 3.71
C GLU A 247 20.59 1.50 5.16
N ASN A 248 20.65 2.48 6.07
CA ASN A 248 20.95 2.30 7.50
C ASN A 248 19.73 2.40 8.42
N ALA A 249 18.51 2.61 7.89
CA ALA A 249 17.31 2.64 8.73
C ALA A 249 17.06 1.24 9.34
N THR A 250 16.85 1.19 10.66
CA THR A 250 16.51 -0.09 11.32
C THR A 250 15.13 -0.54 10.83
N PRO A 251 14.98 -1.77 10.31
CA PRO A 251 13.70 -2.23 9.78
C PRO A 251 12.63 -2.29 10.90
N LEU A 252 11.41 -1.87 10.58
CA LEU A 252 10.28 -1.79 11.51
C LEU A 252 9.89 -3.15 12.13
N PHE A 253 10.24 -4.25 11.45
CA PHE A 253 9.95 -5.62 11.84
C PHE A 253 11.18 -6.51 11.68
N LYS A 254 11.30 -7.48 12.58
CA LYS A 254 12.35 -8.52 12.48
C LYS A 254 11.94 -9.53 11.40
N PRO A 255 12.85 -10.01 10.54
CA PRO A 255 12.52 -11.07 9.61
C PRO A 255 12.07 -12.34 10.35
N SER A 256 11.07 -13.02 9.80
CA SER A 256 10.56 -14.29 10.29
C SER A 256 11.56 -15.41 10.03
N ALA A 257 11.76 -16.29 11.02
CA ALA A 257 12.58 -17.50 10.86
C ALA A 257 12.03 -18.42 9.75
N SER A 258 10.71 -18.43 9.54
CA SER A 258 10.05 -19.19 8.46
C SER A 258 10.36 -18.61 7.07
N SER A 259 10.54 -17.29 6.97
CA SER A 259 10.93 -16.61 5.72
C SER A 259 12.41 -16.85 5.36
N GLU A 260 13.27 -16.98 6.37
CA GLU A 260 14.69 -17.30 6.18
C GLU A 260 14.88 -18.75 5.71
N ALA A 261 14.10 -19.70 6.25
CA ALA A 261 14.16 -21.11 5.88
C ALA A 261 13.70 -21.39 4.43
N THR A 262 12.73 -20.63 3.92
CA THR A 262 12.27 -20.73 2.52
C THR A 262 13.28 -20.09 1.55
N LYS A 263 13.97 -19.02 1.95
CA LYS A 263 15.08 -18.44 1.17
C LYS A 263 16.30 -19.36 1.12
N ALA A 264 16.59 -20.10 2.18
CA ALA A 264 17.70 -21.06 2.25
C ALA A 264 17.48 -22.35 1.43
N THR A 265 16.22 -22.72 1.15
CA THR A 265 15.88 -23.93 0.37
C THR A 265 15.72 -23.67 -1.13
N GLY A 266 15.60 -22.40 -1.54
CA GLY A 266 15.70 -21.96 -2.93
C GLY A 266 17.15 -21.79 -3.37
N LYS A 267 17.89 -22.88 -3.53
CA LYS A 267 19.17 -22.85 -4.27
C LYS A 267 18.86 -22.65 -5.75
N SER A 268 18.61 -21.40 -6.16
CA SER A 268 18.73 -21.02 -7.56
C SER A 268 20.21 -20.93 -7.88
N ASP A 269 20.71 -21.87 -8.66
CA ASP A 269 22.05 -21.83 -9.23
C ASP A 269 22.27 -20.47 -9.92
N THR A 270 23.04 -19.60 -9.27
CA THR A 270 23.52 -18.34 -9.85
C THR A 270 24.68 -18.64 -10.80
N THR A 271 24.40 -19.38 -11.87
CA THR A 271 25.31 -19.52 -13.01
C THR A 271 24.49 -19.62 -14.30
N SER A 272 23.84 -18.53 -14.71
CA SER A 272 23.39 -18.40 -16.10
C SER A 272 23.33 -16.94 -16.53
N SER A 273 24.34 -16.59 -17.33
CA SER A 273 24.32 -15.56 -18.37
C SER A 273 23.83 -14.15 -17.98
N ARG A 274 24.79 -13.30 -17.58
CA ARG A 274 24.69 -11.85 -17.81
C ARG A 274 24.54 -11.61 -19.31
N ARG A 275 23.33 -11.32 -19.77
CA ARG A 275 23.08 -10.61 -21.03
C ARG A 275 22.64 -9.19 -20.69
N PRO A 276 23.35 -8.14 -21.15
CA PRO A 276 22.94 -6.77 -20.88
C PRO A 276 21.65 -6.45 -21.65
N LEU A 277 20.58 -6.17 -20.92
CA LEU A 277 19.34 -5.57 -21.43
C LEU A 277 19.54 -4.04 -21.57
N PHE A 278 20.43 -3.63 -22.47
CA PHE A 278 20.51 -2.24 -22.94
C PHE A 278 20.69 -2.25 -24.46
N ALA A 279 19.64 -2.65 -25.18
CA ALA A 279 19.60 -2.55 -26.65
C ALA A 279 18.24 -2.07 -27.20
N GLY A 280 17.29 -1.69 -26.34
CA GLY A 280 15.93 -1.33 -26.77
C GLY A 280 15.65 0.18 -26.97
N ILE A 281 16.42 1.07 -26.35
CA ILE A 281 16.06 2.50 -26.28
C ILE A 281 16.69 3.33 -27.41
N ALA A 282 17.80 2.88 -28.02
CA ALA A 282 18.45 3.59 -29.12
C ALA A 282 17.66 3.54 -30.44
N ALA A 283 16.86 2.50 -30.67
CA ALA A 283 16.09 2.35 -31.91
C ALA A 283 14.85 3.27 -31.97
N ALA A 284 14.25 3.59 -30.82
CA ALA A 284 13.08 4.48 -30.75
C ALA A 284 13.44 5.95 -30.99
N LEU A 285 14.63 6.39 -30.56
CA LEU A 285 15.09 7.77 -30.75
C LEU A 285 15.53 8.06 -32.20
N ALA A 286 16.06 7.08 -32.93
CA ALA A 286 16.42 7.24 -34.34
C ALA A 286 15.19 7.41 -35.27
N ALA A 287 14.07 6.75 -34.95
CA ALA A 287 12.84 6.86 -35.73
C ALA A 287 12.16 8.24 -35.58
N ILE A 288 12.22 8.84 -34.38
CA ILE A 288 11.64 10.17 -34.12
C ILE A 288 12.45 11.27 -34.80
N ALA A 289 13.79 11.16 -34.81
CA ALA A 289 14.66 12.11 -35.50
C ALA A 289 14.47 12.10 -37.04
N ALA A 290 14.24 10.92 -37.65
CA ALA A 290 13.99 10.80 -39.08
C ALA A 290 12.65 11.44 -39.51
N VAL A 291 11.61 11.28 -38.69
CA VAL A 291 10.28 11.89 -38.96
C VAL A 291 10.33 13.42 -38.84
N LEU A 292 11.11 13.96 -37.90
CA LEU A 292 11.28 15.41 -37.74
C LEU A 292 12.12 16.03 -38.86
N LEU A 293 13.16 15.34 -39.35
CA LEU A 293 13.98 15.81 -40.48
C LEU A 293 13.21 15.79 -41.82
N LEU A 294 12.33 14.80 -42.03
CA LEU A 294 11.47 14.73 -43.22
C LEU A 294 10.37 15.82 -43.24
N ARG A 295 9.87 16.23 -42.06
CA ARG A 295 8.87 17.31 -41.95
C ARG A 295 9.46 18.70 -42.22
N ARG A 296 10.72 18.92 -41.84
CA ARG A 296 11.45 20.18 -42.05
C ARG A 296 11.86 20.42 -43.52
N ARG A 297 12.02 19.36 -44.32
CA ARG A 297 12.29 19.46 -45.78
C ARG A 297 11.06 19.69 -46.66
N ARG A 298 9.84 19.53 -46.12
CA ARG A 298 8.58 19.79 -46.86
C ARG A 298 8.03 21.21 -46.66
N THR A 299 8.64 22.00 -45.78
CA THR A 299 8.18 23.33 -45.37
C THR A 299 9.19 24.43 -45.72
N ALA A 300 10.20 24.11 -46.53
CA ALA A 300 11.16 25.04 -47.12
C ALA A 300 11.11 24.92 -48.65
#